data_AF-A0A9P0Q0H2-F1
#
_entry.id   AF-A0A9P0Q0H2-F1
#
_cell.length_a   1.000
_cell.length_b   1.000
_cell.length_c   1.000
_cell.angle_alpha   90.00
_cell.angle_beta   90.00
_cell.angle_gamma   90.00
#
_symmetry.space_group_name_H-M   'P 1'
#
loop_
_entity.id
_entity.type
_entity.pdbx_description
1 polymer ?
#
loop_
_entity_poly.entity_id
_entity_poly.type
_entity_poly.pdbx_seq_one_letter_code
_entity_poly.pdbx_strand_id
1 'polypeptide(L)'
;MTRERRIEANARERTRVHTISAAFDTLRRSIPSYSHNQKLSKLSVLRIACSYIMTLSSIVNSSEHNEELEIPHVSECVDMVSRTIQREGKLRKKKDDND
;
A
#
# COMPACT_ATOMS: atom_id res chain seq x y z
N MET A 1 -26.13 27.73 -1.06
CA MET A 1 -24.77 27.64 -1.67
C MET A 1 -24.93 27.85 -3.17
N THR A 2 -24.21 28.80 -3.79
CA THR A 2 -24.40 29.10 -5.24
C THR A 2 -23.74 28.05 -6.13
N ARG A 3 -24.23 27.91 -7.37
CA ARG A 3 -23.68 26.96 -8.37
C ARG A 3 -22.18 27.16 -8.59
N GLU A 4 -21.74 28.41 -8.64
CA GLU A 4 -20.33 28.79 -8.80
C GLU A 4 -19.45 28.29 -7.65
N ARG A 5 -19.88 28.51 -6.40
CA ARG A 5 -19.17 28.00 -5.21
C ARG A 5 -19.06 26.48 -5.20
N ARG A 6 -20.09 25.77 -5.68
CA ARG A 6 -20.06 24.30 -5.81
C ARG A 6 -19.08 23.84 -6.89
N ILE A 7 -19.03 24.51 -8.02
CA ILE A 7 -18.09 24.19 -9.11
C ILE A 7 -16.64 24.38 -8.63
N GLU A 8 -16.37 25.49 -7.95
CA GLU A 8 -15.05 25.80 -7.41
C GLU A 8 -14.61 24.78 -6.34
N ALA A 9 -15.51 24.42 -5.41
CA ALA A 9 -15.24 23.38 -4.41
C ALA A 9 -14.95 22.01 -5.05
N ASN A 10 -15.73 21.62 -6.07
CA ASN A 10 -15.50 20.36 -6.80
C ASN A 10 -14.16 20.38 -7.55
N ALA A 11 -13.77 21.52 -8.13
CA ALA A 11 -12.46 21.67 -8.78
C ALA A 11 -11.33 21.49 -7.76
N ARG A 12 -11.44 22.11 -6.58
CA ARG A 12 -10.48 21.95 -5.49
C ARG A 12 -10.37 20.50 -5.01
N GLU A 13 -11.50 19.82 -4.83
CA GLU A 13 -11.48 18.41 -4.38
C GLU A 13 -10.86 17.49 -5.44
N ARG A 14 -11.10 17.73 -6.73
CA ARG A 14 -10.41 16.99 -7.80
C ARG A 14 -8.90 17.17 -7.72
N THR A 15 -8.40 18.40 -7.57
CA THR A 15 -6.96 18.65 -7.40
C THR A 15 -6.42 17.92 -6.17
N ARG A 16 -7.13 17.99 -5.03
CA ARG A 16 -6.73 17.27 -3.81
C ARG A 16 -6.62 15.76 -4.04
N VAL A 17 -7.61 15.16 -4.71
CA VAL A 17 -7.62 13.72 -5.03
C VAL A 17 -6.52 13.35 -6.03
N HIS A 18 -6.22 14.21 -7.00
CA HIS A 18 -5.09 13.99 -7.93
C HIS A 18 -3.75 13.96 -7.19
N THR A 19 -3.50 14.91 -6.29
CA THR A 19 -2.29 14.93 -5.46
C THR A 19 -2.18 13.67 -4.60
N ILE A 20 -3.27 13.26 -3.95
CA ILE A 20 -3.29 12.03 -3.14
C ILE A 20 -3.01 10.80 -4.00
N SER A 21 -3.60 10.72 -5.19
CA SER A 21 -3.41 9.58 -6.08
C SER A 21 -1.96 9.49 -6.57
N ALA A 22 -1.32 10.61 -6.89
CA ALA A 22 0.09 10.65 -7.28
C ALA A 22 1.03 10.22 -6.15
N ALA A 23 0.76 10.66 -4.91
CA ALA A 23 1.49 10.19 -3.74
C ALA A 23 1.29 8.68 -3.50
N PHE A 24 0.07 8.19 -3.73
CA PHE A 24 -0.27 6.77 -3.62
C PHE A 24 0.46 5.90 -4.64
N ASP A 25 0.56 6.37 -5.89
CA ASP A 25 1.32 5.68 -6.94
C ASP A 25 2.81 5.65 -6.63
N THR A 26 3.33 6.70 -6.00
CA THR A 26 4.72 6.74 -5.52
C THR A 26 4.93 5.70 -4.42
N LEU A 27 4.05 5.64 -3.43
CA LEU A 27 4.09 4.59 -2.40
C LEU A 27 4.03 3.19 -3.00
N ARG A 28 3.16 2.97 -3.99
CA ARG A 28 3.01 1.67 -4.66
C ARG A 28 4.29 1.23 -5.38
N ARG A 29 5.06 2.17 -5.95
CA ARG A 29 6.36 1.88 -6.58
C ARG A 29 7.46 1.54 -5.57
N SER A 30 7.34 2.02 -4.33
CA SER A 30 8.34 1.81 -3.28
C SER A 30 8.15 0.54 -2.45
N ILE A 31 7.01 -0.16 -2.60
CA ILE A 31 6.71 -1.37 -1.83
C ILE A 31 6.99 -2.67 -2.63
N PRO A 32 7.27 -3.80 -1.95
CA PRO A 32 7.42 -5.10 -2.61
C PRO A 32 6.15 -5.53 -3.35
N SER A 33 6.32 -6.05 -4.57
CA SER A 33 5.25 -6.62 -5.39
C SER A 33 5.82 -7.66 -6.37
N TYR A 34 4.99 -8.54 -6.95
CA TYR A 34 5.47 -9.53 -7.93
C TYR A 34 5.85 -8.90 -9.27
N SER A 35 5.34 -7.70 -9.57
CA SER A 35 5.64 -6.96 -10.80
C SER A 35 5.31 -5.48 -10.61
N HIS A 36 6.09 -4.59 -11.22
CA HIS A 36 5.84 -3.15 -11.22
C HIS A 36 4.42 -2.75 -11.69
N ASN A 37 3.83 -3.56 -12.57
CA ASN A 37 2.48 -3.32 -13.10
C ASN A 37 1.38 -4.02 -12.30
N GLN A 38 1.72 -4.74 -11.22
CA GLN A 38 0.74 -5.47 -10.44
C GLN A 38 -0.26 -4.52 -9.79
N LYS A 39 -1.53 -4.65 -10.18
CA LYS A 39 -2.65 -3.86 -9.65
C LYS A 39 -2.99 -4.31 -8.22
N LEU A 40 -2.56 -3.52 -7.24
CA LEU A 40 -2.89 -3.67 -5.82
C LEU A 40 -3.95 -2.65 -5.41
N SER A 41 -4.90 -3.04 -4.56
CA SER A 41 -5.87 -2.09 -3.99
C SER A 41 -5.20 -1.11 -3.03
N LYS A 42 -5.88 0.01 -2.73
CA LYS A 42 -5.36 1.01 -1.79
C LYS A 42 -5.10 0.41 -0.40
N LEU A 43 -5.99 -0.45 0.08
CA LEU A 43 -5.81 -1.09 1.38
C LEU A 43 -4.59 -2.03 1.38
N SER A 44 -4.41 -2.80 0.31
CA SER A 44 -3.30 -3.73 0.21
C SER A 44 -1.94 -3.02 0.12
N VAL A 45 -1.85 -1.94 -0.64
CA VAL A 45 -0.63 -1.09 -0.68
C VAL A 45 -0.30 -0.55 0.72
N LEU A 46 -1.28 -0.07 1.48
CA LEU A 46 -1.06 0.42 2.85
C LEU A 46 -0.59 -0.70 3.79
N ARG A 47 -1.22 -1.89 3.74
CA ARG A 47 -0.82 -3.05 4.56
C ARG A 47 0.61 -3.49 4.25
N ILE A 48 0.95 -3.60 2.98
CA ILE A 48 2.30 -3.99 2.55
C ILE A 48 3.31 -2.93 2.97
N ALA A 49 3.00 -1.64 2.82
CA ALA A 49 3.88 -0.55 3.26
C ALA A 49 4.20 -0.63 4.76
N CYS A 50 3.18 -0.79 5.61
CA CYS A 50 3.40 -0.93 7.06
C CYS A 50 4.27 -2.15 7.38
N SER A 51 3.95 -3.32 6.81
CA SER A 51 4.72 -4.53 7.02
C SER A 51 6.17 -4.38 6.55
N TYR A 52 6.38 -3.68 5.43
CA TYR A 52 7.70 -3.49 4.86
C TYR A 52 8.57 -2.57 5.71
N ILE A 53 8.01 -1.46 6.23
CA ILE A 53 8.69 -0.59 7.18
C ILE A 53 9.11 -1.40 8.42
N MET A 54 8.20 -2.18 9.01
CA MET A 54 8.52 -3.01 10.19
C MET A 54 9.62 -4.03 9.89
N THR A 55 9.59 -4.66 8.71
CA THR A 55 10.61 -5.63 8.29
C THR A 55 11.97 -4.98 8.14
N LEU A 56 12.05 -3.85 7.43
CA LEU A 56 13.31 -3.13 7.23
C LEU A 56 13.87 -2.64 8.57
N SER A 57 13.00 -2.14 9.46
CA SER A 57 13.39 -1.77 10.82
C SER A 57 13.95 -2.97 11.58
N SER A 58 13.30 -4.14 11.53
CA SER A 58 13.81 -5.37 12.16
C SER A 58 15.20 -5.74 11.64
N ILE A 59 15.39 -5.73 10.31
CA ILE A 59 16.67 -6.08 9.68
C ILE A 59 17.79 -5.12 10.13
N VAL A 60 17.54 -3.81 10.13
CA VAL A 60 18.53 -2.79 10.54
C VAL A 60 18.89 -2.94 12.03
N ASN A 61 17.92 -3.21 12.90
CA ASN A 61 18.17 -3.36 14.34
C ASN A 61 18.77 -4.73 14.69
N SER A 62 18.51 -5.78 13.91
CA SER A 62 19.10 -7.11 14.13
C SER A 62 20.61 -7.13 13.94
N SER A 63 21.16 -6.20 13.13
CA SER A 63 22.60 -6.01 12.97
C SER A 63 23.29 -5.35 14.17
N GLU A 64 22.54 -4.67 15.05
CA GLU A 64 23.05 -3.98 16.22
C GLU A 64 22.37 -4.53 17.48
N HIS A 65 22.94 -5.60 18.06
CA HIS A 65 22.49 -6.30 19.28
C HIS A 65 21.81 -5.38 20.33
N ASN A 66 20.52 -5.12 20.16
CA ASN A 66 19.66 -4.43 21.10
C ASN A 66 18.32 -5.15 21.08
N GLU A 67 18.08 -5.93 22.12
CA GLU A 67 16.82 -6.61 22.36
C GLU A 67 15.71 -5.61 22.72
N GLU A 68 14.46 -6.06 22.57
CA GLU A 68 13.21 -5.48 23.12
C GLU A 68 12.50 -4.38 22.31
N LEU A 69 12.29 -4.60 21.02
CA LEU A 69 11.01 -4.22 20.42
C LEU A 69 10.35 -5.50 19.93
N GLU A 70 9.07 -5.73 20.28
CA GLU A 70 8.21 -6.81 19.75
C GLU A 70 7.97 -6.62 18.24
N ILE A 71 9.04 -6.59 17.45
CA ILE A 71 8.95 -6.50 16.01
C ILE A 71 8.76 -7.93 15.51
N PRO A 72 7.67 -8.21 14.75
CA PRO A 72 7.43 -9.53 14.19
C PRO A 72 8.64 -9.99 13.40
N HIS A 73 8.98 -11.27 13.52
CA HIS A 73 10.13 -11.83 12.81
C HIS A 73 10.02 -11.55 11.31
N VAL A 74 11.14 -11.28 10.65
CA VAL A 74 11.20 -10.94 9.21
C VAL A 74 10.39 -11.92 8.37
N SER A 75 10.46 -13.22 8.68
CA SER A 75 9.68 -14.27 7.99
C SER A 75 8.17 -14.04 8.09
N GLU A 76 7.65 -13.64 9.25
CA GLU A 76 6.23 -13.42 9.46
C GLU A 76 5.72 -12.22 8.66
N CYS A 77 6.51 -11.14 8.62
CA CYS A 77 6.20 -9.99 7.79
C CYS A 77 6.20 -10.35 6.28
N VAL A 78 7.19 -11.11 5.82
CA VAL A 78 7.26 -11.58 4.42
C VAL A 78 6.07 -12.46 4.07
N ASP A 79 5.66 -13.35 4.98
CA ASP A 79 4.47 -14.17 4.80
C ASP A 79 3.19 -13.32 4.73
N MET A 80 3.08 -12.29 5.57
CA MET A 80 1.95 -11.37 5.57
C MET A 80 1.85 -10.58 4.25
N VAL A 81 2.98 -10.08 3.75
CA VAL A 81 3.07 -9.42 2.44
C VAL A 81 2.67 -10.40 1.33
N SER A 82 3.27 -11.58 1.30
CA SER A 82 2.99 -12.62 0.29
C SER A 82 1.52 -13.02 0.26
N ARG A 83 0.92 -13.28 1.43
CA ARG A 83 -0.51 -13.60 1.56
C ARG A 83 -1.41 -12.46 1.07
N THR A 84 -1.05 -11.22 1.35
CA THR A 84 -1.82 -10.05 0.92
C THR A 84 -1.80 -9.92 -0.60
N ILE A 85 -0.62 -10.06 -1.21
CA ILE A 85 -0.43 -9.98 -2.66
C ILE A 85 -1.19 -11.12 -3.38
N GLN A 86 -1.12 -12.35 -2.86
CA GLN A 86 -1.84 -13.50 -3.42
C GLN A 86 -3.36 -13.35 -3.33
N ARG A 87 -3.88 -12.86 -2.19
CA ARG A 87 -5.32 -12.64 -1.99
C ARG A 87 -5.87 -11.62 -2.99
N GLU A 88 -5.16 -10.51 -3.21
CA GLU A 88 -5.50 -9.53 -4.24
C GLU A 88 -5.52 -10.13 -5.63
N GLY A 89 -4.49 -10.93 -5.98
CA GLY A 89 -4.44 -11.62 -7.28
C GLY A 89 -5.68 -12.49 -7.54
N LYS A 90 -6.12 -13.27 -6.54
CA LYS A 90 -7.32 -14.11 -6.61
C LYS A 90 -8.61 -13.29 -6.73
N LEU A 91 -8.74 -12.22 -5.94
CA LEU A 91 -9.92 -11.34 -5.97
C LEU A 91 -10.08 -10.66 -7.33
N ARG A 92 -8.97 -10.25 -7.95
CA ARG A 92 -9.01 -9.62 -9.28
C ARG A 92 -9.32 -10.61 -10.40
N LYS A 93 -8.73 -11.81 -10.38
CA LYS A 93 -9.08 -12.87 -11.34
C LYS A 93 -10.57 -13.20 -11.32
N LYS A 94 -11.16 -13.31 -10.12
CA LYS A 94 -12.60 -13.52 -9.94
C LYS A 94 -13.45 -12.35 -10.45
N LYS A 95 -12.95 -11.12 -10.46
CA LYS A 95 -13.65 -9.97 -11.02
C LYS A 95 -13.64 -9.98 -12.55
N ASP A 96 -12.49 -10.27 -13.16
CA ASP A 96 -12.33 -10.31 -14.61
C ASP A 96 -13.14 -11.47 -15.26
N ASP A 97 -13.39 -12.57 -14.52
CA ASP A 97 -14.22 -13.70 -14.99
C ASP A 97 -15.74 -13.42 -14.91
N ASN A 98 -16.17 -12.31 -14.29
CA ASN A 98 -17.57 -12.02 -13.95
C ASN A 98 -18.13 -10.74 -14.64
N ASP A 99 -17.30 -10.04 -15.43
CA ASP A 99 -17.63 -8.88 -16.28
C ASP A 99 -17.69 -9.33 -17.75
#